data_AF-A0A6N6RN92-F1
#
_entry.id   AF-A0A6N6RN92-F1
#
_cell.length_a   1.000
_cell.length_b   1.000
_cell.length_c   1.000
_cell.angle_alpha   90.00
_cell.angle_beta   90.00
_cell.angle_gamma   90.00
#
_symmetry.space_group_name_H-M   'P 1'
#
loop_
_entity.id
_entity.type
_entity.pdbx_description
1 polymer ?
#
loop_
_entity_poly.entity_id
_entity_poly.type
_entity_poly.pdbx_seq_one_letter_code
_entity_poly.pdbx_strand_id
1 'polypeptide(L)' 'MYFPAYRPRRLRRSKTIRDLVSETRLSADEFIYPMFAAPGKGVREEVPSMPGIYK' A
#
# COMPACT_ATOMS: atom_id res chain seq x y z
N MET A 1 -30.02 15.29 -5.37
CA MET A 1 -30.02 13.82 -5.23
C MET A 1 -30.35 13.50 -3.77
N TYR A 2 -31.51 12.89 -3.49
CA TYR A 2 -32.07 12.82 -2.14
C TYR A 2 -32.23 11.38 -1.64
N PHE A 3 -32.07 11.22 -0.33
CA PHE A 3 -32.49 10.00 0.36
C PHE A 3 -34.03 9.92 0.33
N PRO A 4 -34.66 8.76 0.09
CA PRO A 4 -34.09 7.42 0.01
C PRO A 4 -33.68 6.94 -1.39
N ALA A 5 -33.92 7.73 -2.43
CA ALA A 5 -33.68 7.35 -3.83
C ALA A 5 -32.20 7.08 -4.11
N TYR A 6 -31.31 7.94 -3.60
CA TYR A 6 -29.88 7.71 -3.64
C TYR A 6 -29.32 7.31 -2.29
N ARG A 7 -28.62 6.16 -2.27
CA ARG A 7 -28.03 5.59 -1.07
C ARG A 7 -26.62 5.09 -1.41
N PRO A 8 -25.57 5.90 -1.16
CA PRO A 8 -24.18 5.51 -1.46
C PRO A 8 -23.77 4.20 -0.80
N ARG A 9 -24.37 3.88 0.35
CA ARG A 9 -24.14 2.63 1.09
C ARG A 9 -24.50 1.36 0.30
N ARG A 10 -25.33 1.44 -0.76
CA ARG A 10 -25.65 0.29 -1.63
C ARG A 10 -24.38 -0.29 -2.27
N LEU A 11 -23.46 0.56 -2.71
CA LEU A 11 -22.19 0.16 -3.31
C LEU A 11 -21.16 -0.36 -2.29
N ARG A 12 -21.44 -0.22 -0.99
CA ARG A 12 -20.52 -0.64 0.09
C ARG A 12 -20.95 -1.94 0.78
N ARG A 13 -22.03 -2.57 0.31
CA ARG A 13 -22.69 -3.70 1.00
C ARG A 13 -21.85 -4.97 1.08
N SER A 14 -21.14 -5.34 0.01
CA SER A 14 -20.31 -6.55 -0.04
C SER A 14 -18.89 -6.22 -0.52
N LYS A 15 -17.94 -7.11 -0.21
CA LYS A 15 -16.57 -7.00 -0.72
C LYS A 15 -16.56 -6.96 -2.26
N THR A 16 -17.28 -7.86 -2.91
CA THR A 16 -17.36 -7.95 -4.38
C THR A 16 -17.83 -6.64 -5.03
N ILE A 17 -18.85 -5.98 -4.48
CA ILE A 17 -19.34 -4.71 -5.04
C ILE A 17 -18.30 -3.60 -4.84
N ARG A 18 -17.64 -3.55 -3.67
CA ARG A 18 -16.58 -2.57 -3.41
C ARG A 18 -15.37 -2.76 -4.32
N ASP A 19 -14.99 -4.01 -4.57
CA ASP A 19 -13.87 -4.33 -5.47
C ASP A 19 -14.20 -3.97 -6.92
N LEU A 20 -15.46 -4.11 -7.34
CA LEU A 20 -15.93 -3.72 -8.68
C LEU A 20 -15.86 -2.21 -8.91
N VAL A 21 -16.19 -1.41 -7.89
CA VAL A 21 -16.26 0.07 -7.99
C VAL A 21 -15.02 0.79 -7.43
N SER A 22 -13.95 0.06 -7.11
CA SER A 22 -12.73 0.68 -6.56
C SER A 22 -12.03 1.54 -7.62
N GLU A 23 -11.69 2.77 -7.25
CA GLU A 23 -11.04 3.74 -8.13
C GLU A 23 -9.51 3.57 -8.13
N THR A 24 -8.94 3.19 -6.99
CA THR A 24 -7.49 3.03 -6.80
C THR A 24 -7.13 1.57 -6.60
N ARG A 25 -6.10 1.11 -7.30
CA ARG A 25 -5.50 -0.22 -7.17
C ARG A 25 -4.01 -0.04 -6.94
N LEU A 26 -3.40 -1.01 -6.28
CA LEU A 26 -1.96 -1.03 -6.03
C LEU A 26 -1.41 -2.37 -6.51
N SER A 27 -0.31 -2.33 -7.24
CA SER A 27 0.37 -3.45 -7.87
C SER A 27 1.87 -3.42 -7.56
N ALA A 28 2.53 -4.56 -7.75
CA ALA A 28 3.97 -4.67 -7.48
C ALA A 28 4.80 -3.68 -8.33
N ASP A 29 4.33 -3.40 -9.54
CA ASP A 29 5.00 -2.56 -10.54
C ASP A 29 5.03 -1.07 -10.14
N GLU A 30 4.24 -0.66 -9.15
CA GLU A 30 4.19 0.71 -8.64
C GLU A 30 5.17 0.93 -7.46
N PHE A 31 5.86 -0.11 -6.99
CA PHE A 31 6.80 0.01 -5.88
C PHE A 31 8.24 0.21 -6.34
N ILE A 32 8.95 1.09 -5.62
CA ILE A 32 10.40 1.23 -5.68
C ILE A 32 10.96 0.88 -4.31
N TYR A 33 11.91 -0.05 -4.26
CA TYR A 33 12.56 -0.46 -3.01
C TYR A 33 13.95 0.18 -2.89
N PRO A 34 14.09 1.28 -2.13
CA PRO A 34 15.40 1.90 -1.91
C PRO A 34 16.28 1.01 -1.04
N MET A 35 17.56 0.93 -1.39
CA MET A 35 18.57 0.15 -0.65
C MET A 35 19.73 1.06 -0.23
N PHE A 36 20.27 0.80 0.96
CA PHE A 36 21.49 1.43 1.45
C PHE A 36 22.70 0.57 1.07
N ALA A 37 23.82 1.23 0.74
CA ALA A 37 25.07 0.56 0.41
C ALA A 37 26.21 1.12 1.26
N ALA A 38 26.95 0.25 1.95
CA ALA A 38 28.16 0.58 2.67
C ALA A 38 29.41 -0.05 2.01
N PRO A 39 30.57 0.63 2.03
CA PRO A 39 31.82 0.05 1.56
C PRO A 39 32.26 -1.11 2.46
N GLY A 40 32.68 -2.21 1.86
CA GLY A 40 33.15 -3.41 2.57
C GLY A 40 32.50 -4.68 2.02
N LYS A 41 32.83 -5.83 2.62
CA LYS A 41 32.21 -7.13 2.31
C LYS A 41 31.50 -7.66 3.54
N GLY A 42 30.24 -8.07 3.38
CA GLY A 42 29.45 -8.64 4.48
C GLY A 42 29.07 -7.63 5.57
N VAL A 43 29.11 -6.33 5.26
CA VAL A 43 28.62 -5.29 6.18
C VAL A 43 27.11 -5.41 6.25
N ARG A 44 26.59 -5.56 7.47
CA ARG A 44 25.17 -5.57 7.76
C ARG A 44 24.97 -4.79 9.05
N GLU A 45 24.80 -3.49 8.91
CA GLU A 45 24.56 -2.59 10.04
C GLU A 45 23.09 -2.21 10.06
N GLU A 46 22.40 -2.50 11.16
CA GLU A 46 21.02 -2.05 11.35
C GLU A 46 20.98 -0.53 11.48
N VAL A 47 20.01 0.09 10.82
CA VAL A 47 19.73 1.51 10.97
C VAL A 47 18.76 1.67 12.15
N PRO A 48 19.18 2.15 13.34
CA PRO A 48 18.35 2.09 14.54
C PRO A 48 17.05 2.90 14.45
N SER A 49 17.04 3.94 13.62
CA SER A 49 15.85 4.76 13.35
C SER A 49 14.89 4.12 12.33
N MET A 50 15.31 3.07 11.63
CA MET A 50 14.53 2.36 10.61
C MET A 50 14.59 0.85 10.90
N PRO A 51 13.79 0.33 11.84
CA PRO A 51 13.81 -1.08 12.22
C PRO A 51 13.62 -2.01 11.02
N GLY A 52 14.46 -3.05 10.93
CA GLY A 52 14.43 -4.00 9.81
C GLY A 52 15.11 -3.53 8.52
N ILE A 53 15.69 -2.32 8.51
CA ILE A 53 16.50 -1.80 7.40
C ILE A 53 17.98 -1.85 7.77
N TYR A 54 18.79 -2.26 6.80
CA TYR A 54 20.23 -2.43 6.94
C TYR A 54 20.97 -1.65 5.86
N LYS A 55 22.20 -1.22 6.17
CA LYS A 55 23.15 -0.62 5.23
C LYS A 55 24.41 -1.46 5.07
#